data_AF-A0A507ZXL6-F1
#
_entry.id   AF-A0A507ZXL6-F1
#
_cell.length_a   1.000
_cell.length_b   1.000
_cell.length_c   1.000
_cell.angle_alpha   90.00
_cell.angle_beta   90.00
_cell.angle_gamma   90.00
#
_symmetry.space_group_name_H-M   'P 1'
#
loop_
_entity.id
_entity.type
_entity.pdbx_description
1 polymer ?
#
loop_
_entity_poly.entity_id
_entity_poly.type
_entity_poly.pdbx_seq_one_letter_code
_entity_poly.pdbx_strand_id
1 'polypeptide(L)'
;MRLVVIPGGNDAAADLEERLRFTASLGDVVERGDLLGYHTLGMGKYMRLGLEYALPSVPELGYRLIERTMDLGADLGLNMCYEPGAQA
;
A
#
# COMPACT_ATOMS: atom_id res chain seq x y z
N MET A 1 -5.31 0.37 10.31
CA MET A 1 -4.02 0.06 9.67
C MET A 1 -3.86 0.91 8.41
N ARG A 2 -2.65 1.38 8.12
CA ARG A 2 -2.29 1.96 6.81
C ARG A 2 -1.20 1.09 6.17
N LEU A 3 -1.44 0.60 4.96
CA LEU A 3 -0.54 -0.29 4.21
C LEU A 3 -0.13 0.37 2.90
N VAL A 4 1.08 0.91 2.86
CA VAL A 4 1.67 1.42 1.60
C VAL A 4 2.22 0.25 0.79
N VAL A 5 1.82 0.16 -0.48
CA VAL A 5 2.27 -0.88 -1.41
C VAL A 5 3.08 -0.27 -2.54
N ILE A 6 4.29 -0.79 -2.69
CA ILE A 6 5.32 -0.43 -3.66
C ILE A 6 5.42 -1.59 -4.66
N PRO A 7 5.03 -1.39 -5.92
CA PRO A 7 5.18 -2.40 -6.96
C PRO A 7 6.61 -2.93 -7.06
N GLY A 8 6.76 -4.27 -7.05
CA GLY A 8 8.05 -4.97 -7.03
C GLY A 8 8.83 -4.88 -5.70
N GLY A 9 8.29 -4.21 -4.68
CA GLY A 9 8.91 -4.06 -3.37
C GLY A 9 8.23 -4.90 -2.29
N ASN A 10 6.94 -4.66 -2.04
CA ASN A 10 6.15 -5.35 -1.01
C ASN A 10 4.73 -5.70 -1.49
N ASP A 11 4.60 -5.98 -2.79
CA ASP A 11 3.33 -6.24 -3.48
C ASP A 11 3.08 -7.74 -3.72
N ALA A 12 3.89 -8.62 -3.13
CA ALA A 12 3.71 -10.05 -3.24
C ALA A 12 2.37 -10.49 -2.61
N ALA A 13 1.56 -11.22 -3.37
CA ALA A 13 0.21 -11.61 -2.93
C ALA A 13 0.19 -12.35 -1.58
N ALA A 14 1.15 -13.24 -1.35
CA ALA A 14 1.27 -13.96 -0.08
C ALA A 14 1.58 -13.03 1.10
N ASP A 15 2.46 -12.04 0.92
CA ASP A 15 2.81 -11.05 1.96
C ASP A 15 1.60 -10.15 2.28
N LEU A 16 0.86 -9.71 1.25
CA LEU A 16 -0.38 -8.95 1.44
C LEU A 16 -1.44 -9.76 2.20
N GLU A 17 -1.59 -11.05 1.86
CA GLU A 17 -2.52 -11.94 2.55
C GLU A 17 -2.14 -12.13 4.03
N GLU A 18 -0.88 -12.41 4.34
CA GLU A 18 -0.42 -12.58 5.72
C GLU A 18 -0.64 -11.31 6.54
N ARG A 19 -0.36 -10.13 5.98
CA ARG A 19 -0.59 -8.84 6.64
C ARG A 19 -2.07 -8.59 6.91
N LEU A 20 -2.95 -8.90 5.97
CA LEU A 20 -4.39 -8.74 6.16
C LEU A 20 -4.94 -9.74 7.17
N ARG A 21 -4.51 -11.01 7.14
CA ARG A 21 -4.88 -12.02 8.14
C ARG A 21 -4.43 -11.62 9.54
N PHE A 22 -3.20 -11.14 9.67
CA PHE A 22 -2.69 -10.63 10.95
C PHE A 22 -3.51 -9.42 11.42
N THR A 23 -3.85 -8.50 10.50
CA THR A 23 -4.65 -7.32 10.85
C THR A 23 -6.04 -7.70 11.31
N ALA A 24 -6.70 -8.64 10.63
CA ALA A 24 -8.01 -9.14 11.02
C ALA A 24 -7.98 -9.86 12.38
N SER A 25 -6.87 -10.54 12.72
CA SER A 25 -6.76 -11.22 14.02
C SER A 25 -6.69 -10.28 15.23
N LEU A 26 -6.42 -8.99 15.00
CA LEU A 26 -6.48 -7.96 16.05
C LEU A 26 -7.92 -7.58 16.43
N GLY A 27 -8.91 -7.94 15.61
CA GLY A 27 -10.33 -7.66 15.84
C GLY A 27 -10.67 -6.16 15.80
N ASP A 28 -11.65 -5.77 16.60
CA ASP A 28 -12.32 -4.46 16.52
C ASP A 28 -11.43 -3.26 16.85
N VAL A 29 -10.22 -3.46 17.39
CA VAL A 29 -9.26 -2.37 17.59
C VAL A 29 -8.77 -1.78 16.26
N VAL A 30 -8.92 -2.52 15.15
CA VAL A 30 -8.65 -2.03 13.80
C VAL A 30 -9.94 -1.52 13.17
N GLU A 31 -10.16 -0.21 13.25
CA GLU A 31 -11.37 0.42 12.71
C GLU A 31 -11.43 0.46 11.17
N ARG A 32 -10.26 0.49 10.52
CA ARG A 32 -10.13 0.60 9.06
C ARG A 32 -8.78 0.13 8.54
N GLY A 33 -8.75 -0.48 7.36
CA GLY A 33 -7.54 -0.80 6.59
C GLY A 33 -7.43 0.09 5.35
N ASP A 34 -6.49 1.04 5.36
CA ASP A 34 -6.19 1.87 4.20
C ASP A 34 -5.10 1.20 3.35
N LEU A 35 -5.42 0.84 2.12
CA LEU A 35 -4.46 0.42 1.10
C LEU A 35 -3.97 1.66 0.34
N LEU A 36 -2.67 1.91 0.33
CA LEU A 36 -2.11 3.12 -0.26
C LEU A 36 -1.16 2.78 -1.41
N GLY A 37 -1.45 3.35 -2.58
CA GLY A 37 -0.49 3.32 -3.69
C GLY A 37 0.75 4.14 -3.36
N TYR A 38 1.93 3.58 -3.61
CA TYR A 38 3.18 4.34 -3.55
C TYR A 38 3.18 5.55 -4.50
N HIS A 39 3.90 6.61 -4.11
CA HIS A 39 4.03 7.83 -4.90
C HIS A 39 5.39 8.51 -4.76
N THR A 40 5.74 9.38 -5.72
CA THR A 40 7.04 10.06 -5.82
C THR A 40 7.04 11.52 -5.32
N LEU A 41 5.97 12.03 -4.69
CA LEU A 41 5.90 13.41 -4.15
C LEU A 41 7.10 13.83 -3.27
N GLY A 42 7.79 12.86 -2.64
CA GLY A 42 8.95 13.10 -1.81
C GLY A 42 10.26 13.35 -2.55
N MET A 43 10.36 13.03 -3.85
CA MET A 43 11.63 13.07 -4.60
C MET A 43 12.32 14.43 -4.55
N GLY A 44 11.56 15.52 -4.70
CA GLY A 44 12.12 16.88 -4.64
C GLY A 44 12.77 17.24 -3.30
N LYS A 45 12.45 16.54 -2.20
CA LYS A 45 13.15 16.69 -0.92
C LYS A 45 14.56 16.11 -0.97
N TYR A 46 14.73 14.95 -1.60
CA TYR A 46 16.02 14.27 -1.75
C TYR A 46 16.94 15.09 -2.65
N MET A 47 16.41 15.55 -3.80
CA MET A 47 17.17 16.39 -4.73
C MET A 47 17.69 17.67 -4.08
N ARG A 48 16.90 18.33 -3.21
CA ARG A 48 17.33 19.54 -2.48
C ARG A 48 18.44 19.30 -1.46
N LEU A 49 18.59 18.07 -0.99
CA LEU A 49 19.67 17.68 -0.08
C LEU A 49 20.90 17.13 -0.83
N GLY A 50 20.87 17.10 -2.17
CA GLY A 50 21.91 16.45 -2.98
C GLY A 50 21.93 14.93 -2.81
N LEU A 51 20.81 14.33 -2.38
CA LEU A 51 20.68 12.89 -2.18
C LEU A 51 20.01 12.22 -3.38
N GLU A 52 20.47 11.02 -3.72
CA GLU A 52 19.81 10.16 -4.70
C GLU A 52 18.50 9.59 -4.13
N TYR A 53 17.46 9.56 -4.96
CA TYR A 53 16.20 8.91 -4.60
C TYR A 53 16.18 7.48 -5.15
N ALA A 54 15.96 6.50 -4.27
CA ALA A 54 16.14 5.08 -4.60
C ALA A 54 15.01 4.46 -5.45
N LEU A 55 13.83 5.11 -5.52
CA LEU A 55 12.63 4.55 -6.16
C LEU A 55 12.02 5.48 -7.23
N PRO A 56 12.82 6.08 -8.14
CA PRO A 56 12.35 7.17 -8.98
C PRO A 56 11.37 6.73 -10.08
N SER A 57 11.39 5.44 -10.43
CA SER A 57 10.69 4.87 -11.59
C SER A 57 9.70 3.77 -11.22
N VAL A 58 9.34 3.65 -9.93
CA VAL A 58 8.32 2.69 -9.51
C VAL A 58 6.97 3.10 -10.10
N PRO A 59 6.25 2.20 -10.80
CA PRO A 59 4.97 2.55 -11.42
C PRO A 59 3.86 2.74 -10.38
N GLU A 60 2.72 3.23 -10.84
CA GLU A 60 1.49 3.20 -10.03
C GLU A 60 1.07 1.76 -9.71
N LEU A 61 0.32 1.62 -8.62
CA LEU A 61 -0.19 0.33 -8.19
C LEU A 61 -1.24 -0.19 -9.17
N GLY A 62 -1.05 -1.43 -9.66
CA GLY A 62 -1.93 -2.00 -10.69
C GLY A 62 -3.34 -2.31 -10.17
N TYR A 63 -4.36 -1.97 -10.97
CA TYR A 63 -5.79 -2.12 -10.59
C TYR A 63 -6.16 -3.54 -10.12
N ARG A 64 -5.62 -4.59 -10.75
CA ARG A 64 -5.91 -5.99 -10.35
C ARG A 64 -5.40 -6.34 -8.96
N LEU A 65 -4.27 -5.78 -8.57
CA LEU A 65 -3.70 -6.01 -7.25
C LEU A 65 -4.52 -5.27 -6.19
N ILE A 66 -4.93 -4.04 -6.50
CA ILE A 66 -5.84 -3.24 -5.67
C ILE A 66 -7.13 -4.02 -5.43
N GLU A 67 -7.83 -4.41 -6.50
CA GLU A 67 -9.08 -5.18 -6.43
C GLU A 67 -8.94 -6.42 -5.55
N ARG A 68 -7.96 -7.28 -5.84
CA ARG A 68 -7.73 -8.52 -5.06
C ARG A 68 -7.43 -8.28 -3.59
N THR A 69 -6.68 -7.22 -3.28
CA THR A 69 -6.30 -6.90 -1.89
C THR A 69 -7.48 -6.31 -1.12
N MET A 70 -8.29 -5.50 -1.79
CA MET A 70 -9.52 -4.93 -1.24
C MET A 70 -10.55 -6.04 -0.98
N ASP A 71 -10.75 -6.95 -1.93
CA ASP A 71 -11.64 -8.11 -1.78
C ASP A 71 -11.19 -9.02 -0.65
N LEU A 72 -9.90 -9.37 -0.60
CA LEU A 72 -9.34 -10.21 0.46
C LEU A 72 -9.50 -9.57 1.84
N GLY A 73 -9.27 -8.26 1.97
CA GLY A 73 -9.49 -7.56 3.22
C GLY A 73 -10.97 -7.58 3.65
N ALA A 74 -11.88 -7.35 2.71
CA ALA A 74 -13.32 -7.40 2.96
C ALA A 74 -13.79 -8.81 3.37
N ASP A 75 -13.29 -9.85 2.71
CA ASP A 75 -13.58 -11.25 3.05
C ASP A 75 -13.09 -11.64 4.46
N LEU A 76 -12.02 -10.99 4.92
CA LEU A 76 -11.50 -11.13 6.29
C LEU A 76 -12.24 -10.26 7.32
N GLY A 77 -13.28 -9.52 6.91
CA GLY A 77 -14.10 -8.67 7.78
C GLY A 77 -13.48 -7.29 8.05
N LEU A 78 -12.45 -6.88 7.31
CA LEU A 78 -11.85 -5.56 7.46
C LEU A 78 -12.65 -4.50 6.70
N ASN A 79 -12.84 -3.34 7.32
CA ASN A 79 -13.33 -2.15 6.65
C ASN A 79 -12.20 -1.55 5.79
N MET A 80 -12.19 -1.84 4.48
CA MET A 80 -11.11 -1.48 3.58
C MET A 80 -11.38 -0.18 2.81
N CYS A 81 -10.35 0.64 2.62
CA CYS A 81 -10.36 1.84 1.77
C CYS A 81 -9.09 1.87 0.89
N TYR A 82 -9.22 2.29 -0.37
CA TYR A 82 -8.07 2.52 -1.25
C TYR A 82 -7.80 4.01 -1.42
N GLU A 83 -6.55 4.42 -1.17
CA GLU A 83 -6.04 5.77 -1.43
C GLU A 83 -4.99 5.70 -2.57
N PRO A 84 -5.23 6.35 -3.72
CA PRO A 84 -4.26 6.37 -4.80
C PRO A 84 -3.01 7.17 -4.42
N GLY A 85 -1.86 6.72 -4.91
CA GLY A 85 -0.61 7.46 -4.78
C GLY A 85 -0.60 8.64 -5.75
N ALA A 86 -0.74 9.87 -5.27
CA ALA A 86 -0.67 11.05 -6.14
C ALA A 86 0.75 11.22 -6.71
N GLN A 87 0.92 11.12 -8.04
CA GLN A 87 2.21 11.37 -8.68
C GLN A 87 2.48 12.88 -8.84
N ALA A 88 3.76 13.28 -8.77
CA ALA A 88 4.22 14.66 -8.88
C ALA A 88 4.31 15.15 -10.33
#